data_AF-A0A843E5M5-F1
#
_entry.id   AF-A0A843E5M5-F1
#
_cell.length_a   1.000
_cell.length_b   1.000
_cell.length_c   1.000
_cell.angle_alpha   90.00
_cell.angle_beta   90.00
_cell.angle_gamma   90.00
#
_symmetry.space_group_name_H-M   'P 1'
#
loop_
_entity.id
_entity.type
_entity.pdbx_description
1 polymer ?
#
loop_
_entity_poly.entity_id
_entity_poly.type
_entity_poly.pdbx_seq_one_letter_code
_entity_poly.pdbx_strand_id
1 'polypeptide(L)' 'AASIYIASILTNERRTQREVADVAGVTEVTIRNRYKELNEKLGMEITL' A
#
# COMPACT_ATOMS: atom_id res chain seq x y z
N ALA A 1 3.33 1.01 -6.76
CA ALA A 1 2.21 0.18 -6.27
C ALA A 1 1.97 0.38 -4.76
N ALA A 2 2.90 0.07 -3.84
CA ALA A 2 2.69 0.32 -2.40
C ALA A 2 2.47 1.80 -2.04
N SER A 3 3.17 2.74 -2.68
CA SER A 3 2.92 4.18 -2.50
C SER A 3 1.51 4.60 -2.93
N ILE A 4 0.96 3.95 -3.96
CA ILE A 4 -0.42 4.19 -4.43
C ILE A 4 -1.41 3.66 -3.39
N TYR A 5 -1.17 2.47 -2.84
CA TYR A 5 -1.97 1.91 -1.77
C TYR A 5 -1.95 2.80 -0.52
N ILE A 6 -0.78 3.29 -0.10
CA ILE A 6 -0.64 4.23 1.02
C ILE A 6 -1.39 5.54 0.75
N ALA A 7 -1.24 6.12 -0.45
CA ALA A 7 -1.96 7.33 -0.84
C ALA A 7 -3.49 7.13 -0.81
N SER A 8 -3.98 5.95 -1.21
CA SER A 8 -5.42 5.61 -1.16
C SER A 8 -5.97 5.61 0.27
N ILE A 9 -5.14 5.24 1.26
CA ILE A 9 -5.51 5.26 2.68
C ILE A 9 -5.53 6.71 3.19
N LEU A 10 -4.48 7.49 2.88
CA LEU A 10 -4.33 8.86 3.35
C LEU A 10 -5.38 9.83 2.76
N THR A 11 -5.83 9.56 1.54
CA THR A 11 -6.87 10.35 0.84
C THR A 11 -8.29 9.90 1.16
N ASN A 12 -8.45 8.88 2.01
CA ASN A 12 -9.72 8.21 2.30
C ASN A 12 -10.40 7.58 1.08
N GLU A 13 -9.69 7.43 -0.04
CA GLU A 13 -10.11 6.70 -1.23
C GLU A 13 -9.64 5.25 -1.17
N ARG A 14 -10.02 4.52 -0.11
CA ARG A 14 -9.47 3.19 0.15
C ARG A 14 -9.62 2.26 -1.05
N ARG A 15 -8.48 1.77 -1.54
CA ARG A 15 -8.39 0.64 -2.47
C ARG A 15 -7.85 -0.57 -1.75
N THR A 16 -8.30 -1.75 -2.12
CA THR A 16 -7.76 -3.00 -1.60
C THR A 16 -6.36 -3.26 -2.16
N GLN A 17 -5.55 -4.03 -1.44
CA GLN A 17 -4.23 -4.45 -1.93
C GLN A 17 -4.34 -5.24 -3.24
N ARG A 18 -5.45 -5.99 -3.42
CA ARG A 18 -5.78 -6.74 -4.64
C ARG A 18 -5.99 -5.83 -5.84
N GLU A 19 -6.88 -4.84 -5.73
CA GLU A 19 -7.14 -3.90 -6.83
C GLU A 19 -5.86 -3.17 -7.28
N VAL A 20 -5.02 -2.77 -6.32
CA VAL A 20 -3.75 -2.12 -6.62
C VAL A 20 -2.73 -3.09 -7.23
N ALA A 21 -2.71 -4.35 -6.76
CA ALA A 21 -1.86 -5.39 -7.28
C ALA A 21 -2.20 -5.75 -8.74
N ASP A 22 -3.49 -5.91 -9.03
CA ASP A 22 -4.02 -6.25 -10.35
C ASP A 22 -3.68 -5.14 -11.38
N VAL A 23 -3.89 -3.88 -11.02
CA VAL A 23 -3.57 -2.72 -11.88
C VAL A 23 -2.05 -2.55 -12.07
N ALA A 24 -1.26 -2.80 -11.02
CA ALA A 24 0.19 -2.62 -11.06
C ALA A 24 0.95 -3.84 -11.60
N GLY A 25 0.26 -4.94 -11.92
CA GLY A 25 0.88 -6.17 -12.43
C GLY A 25 1.82 -6.85 -11.41
N VAL A 26 1.52 -6.74 -10.12
CA VAL A 26 2.29 -7.35 -9.03
C VAL A 26 1.39 -8.21 -8.14
N THR A 27 1.98 -8.92 -7.19
CA THR A 27 1.19 -9.71 -6.23
C THR A 27 0.79 -8.86 -5.01
N GLU A 28 -0.32 -9.23 -4.34
CA GLU A 28 -0.70 -8.62 -3.07
C GLU A 28 0.41 -8.68 -2.01
N VAL A 29 1.17 -9.79 -1.98
CA VAL A 29 2.29 -9.96 -1.04
C VAL A 29 3.40 -8.93 -1.32
N THR A 30 3.65 -8.60 -2.59
CA THR A 30 4.58 -7.53 -2.97
C THR A 30 4.11 -6.18 -2.44
N ILE A 31 2.82 -5.84 -2.58
CA ILE A 31 2.26 -4.60 -2.01
C ILE A 31 2.42 -4.61 -0.48
N ARG A 32 2.10 -5.73 0.16
CA ARG A 32 2.17 -5.89 1.61
C ARG A 32 3.58 -5.66 2.16
N ASN A 33 4.58 -6.27 1.55
CA ASN A 33 5.97 -6.15 2.00
C ASN A 33 6.49 -4.73 1.81
N ARG A 34 6.21 -4.11 0.65
CA ARG A 34 6.66 -2.74 0.37
C ARG A 34 5.93 -1.70 1.23
N TYR A 35 4.65 -1.87 1.55
CA TYR A 35 3.98 -0.93 2.47
C TYR A 35 4.57 -0.99 3.87
N LYS A 36 4.84 -2.19 4.42
CA LYS A 36 5.45 -2.34 5.75
C LYS A 36 6.83 -1.66 5.82
N GLU A 37 7.67 -1.92 4.81
CA GLU A 37 9.00 -1.30 4.71
C GLU A 37 8.90 0.23 4.64
N LEU A 38 7.99 0.76 3.83
CA LEU A 38 7.78 2.21 3.71
C LEU A 38 7.24 2.80 5.02
N ASN A 39 6.31 2.11 5.69
CA ASN A 39 5.73 2.55 6.95
C ASN A 39 6.80 2.67 8.04
N GLU A 40 7.69 1.69 8.14
CA GLU A 40 8.81 1.69 9.08
C GLU A 40 9.84 2.77 8.73
N LYS A 41 10.29 2.84 7.47
CA LYS A 41 11.35 3.78 7.05
C LYS A 41 10.93 5.25 7.12
N LEU A 42 9.64 5.52 6.90
CA LEU A 42 9.11 6.88 6.90
C LEU A 42 8.50 7.27 8.26
N GLY A 43 8.54 6.37 9.26
CA GLY A 43 7.93 6.61 10.57
C GLY A 43 6.43 6.87 10.49
N MET A 44 5.76 6.28 9.50
CA MET A 44 4.31 6.43 9.34
C MET A 44 3.61 5.50 10.35
N GLU A 45 2.57 6.00 11.02
CA GLU A 45 1.72 5.19 11.91
C GLU A 45 0.45 4.70 11.19
N ILE A 46 0.59 4.24 9.94
CA ILE A 46 -0.55 3.73 9.18
C ILE A 46 -0.88 2.32 9.70
N THR A 47 -1.74 2.26 10.70
CA THR A 47 -2.41 1.05 11.17
C THR A 47 -3.67 0.83 10.35
N LEU A 48 -3.74 -0.32 9.67
CA LEU A 48 -4.90 -0.79 8.91
C LEU A 48 -5.74 -1.74 9.73
#